data_AF-A0A9K3LS75-F1
#
_entry.id   AF-A0A9K3LS75-F1
#
_cell.length_a   1.000
_cell.length_b   1.000
_cell.length_c   1.000
_cell.angle_alpha   90.00
_cell.angle_beta   90.00
_cell.angle_gamma   90.00
#
_symmetry.space_group_name_H-M   'P 1'
#
loop_
_entity.id
_entity.type
_entity.pdbx_description
1 polymer ?
#
loop_
_entity_poly.entity_id
_entity_poly.type
_entity_poly.pdbx_seq_one_letter_code
_entity_poly.pdbx_strand_id
1 'polypeptide(L)'
;MFHRRASTSSLGYQGSNPPPPSQFQRTNSVPTSGSSFFQESINNPSRNNNNDLSFLLTTEYYDNDKYGKAVVNKHVFCWRIVPCLVIMLLPWIPCQQTRWQIATRKANISSLIQEQKDLVDRLDETTANIKELRKEIEILSKDNELSFQEIHRNGREIGMDMESEQYAAIEKEEEALVARIEKLEKAIQKNSEKRLNERYGSSPYRVKVQVRDHTGHRSFFVIETALSMEMPHAMDHFLRMVEKKLWDGLTLVHEVGSKLIMATPTTMDDNSRSWAGKRFVDAKLTHMAFNEYSHTFPSPHHRKFSVAFSGRPGGPNFYINLDDESEFAHEHESTFGVVLEGRDVLQNLMLQKSDRYESKSMLTIESMEVLENSKSES
;
A
#
# COMPACT_ATOMS: atom_id res chain seq x y z
N MET A 1 68.01 -9.41 58.21
CA MET A 1 67.01 -9.95 59.17
C MET A 1 65.65 -9.41 58.77
N PHE A 2 64.91 -10.09 57.89
CA PHE A 2 63.45 -9.92 57.71
C PHE A 2 62.94 -11.15 56.92
N HIS A 3 62.17 -11.99 57.62
CA HIS A 3 61.36 -13.04 57.03
C HIS A 3 60.12 -12.42 56.39
N ARG A 4 59.73 -12.87 55.19
CA ARG A 4 58.33 -12.79 54.74
C ARG A 4 57.89 -14.13 54.19
N ARG A 5 56.88 -14.68 54.86
CA ARG A 5 56.20 -15.94 54.60
C ARG A 5 55.39 -15.86 53.31
N ALA A 6 55.39 -16.98 52.59
CA ALA A 6 54.44 -17.29 51.54
C ALA A 6 53.06 -17.61 52.16
N SER A 7 52.01 -17.11 51.54
CA SER A 7 50.62 -17.52 51.77
C SER A 7 49.99 -17.80 50.41
N THR A 8 49.86 -19.09 50.10
CA THR A 8 49.12 -19.63 48.97
C THR A 8 47.65 -19.73 49.36
N SER A 9 46.80 -18.90 48.76
CA SER A 9 45.34 -19.02 48.79
C SER A 9 44.87 -19.70 47.52
N SER A 10 44.42 -20.95 47.65
CA SER A 10 43.73 -21.72 46.61
C SER A 10 42.30 -21.22 46.46
N LEU A 11 42.01 -20.50 45.38
CA LEU A 11 40.65 -20.20 44.95
C LEU A 11 40.15 -21.37 44.11
N GLY A 12 39.17 -22.09 44.66
CA GLY A 12 38.46 -23.15 43.97
C GLY A 12 37.68 -22.61 42.78
N TYR A 13 37.97 -23.13 41.60
CA TYR A 13 37.13 -22.98 40.41
C TYR A 13 35.82 -23.75 40.64
N GLN A 14 34.74 -23.03 40.98
CA GLN A 14 33.39 -23.57 40.81
C GLN A 14 33.06 -23.53 39.31
N GLY A 15 32.81 -24.70 38.73
CA GLY A 15 32.36 -24.84 37.36
C GLY A 15 31.02 -24.14 37.17
N SER A 16 31.04 -23.06 36.39
CA SER A 16 29.84 -22.47 35.82
C SER A 16 29.30 -23.43 34.76
N ASN A 17 28.08 -23.94 34.97
CA ASN A 17 27.34 -24.64 33.92
C ASN A 17 27.24 -23.73 32.68
N PRO A 18 27.43 -24.27 31.46
CA PRO A 18 27.20 -23.50 30.26
C PRO A 18 25.74 -23.02 30.21
N PRO A 19 25.48 -21.79 29.73
CA PRO A 19 24.12 -21.32 29.55
C PRO A 19 23.36 -22.25 28.59
N PRO A 20 22.05 -22.47 28.80
CA PRO A 20 21.24 -23.22 27.85
C PRO A 20 21.29 -22.52 26.48
N PRO A 21 21.26 -23.29 25.37
CA PRO A 21 21.23 -22.71 24.03
C PRO A 21 20.05 -21.76 23.93
N SER A 22 20.33 -20.53 23.52
CA SER A 22 19.33 -19.51 23.24
C SER A 22 18.31 -20.06 22.26
N GLN A 23 17.06 -20.20 22.69
CA GLN A 23 15.93 -20.38 21.78
C GLN A 23 15.79 -19.09 20.97
N PHE A 24 16.51 -19.03 19.84
CA PHE A 24 16.23 -18.06 18.80
C PHE A 24 14.82 -18.35 18.29
N GLN A 25 13.87 -17.48 18.63
CA GLN A 25 12.60 -17.40 17.93
C GLN A 25 12.90 -16.91 16.51
N ARG A 26 13.21 -17.84 15.61
CA ARG A 26 13.24 -17.56 14.17
C ARG A 26 11.80 -17.24 13.75
N THR A 27 11.55 -16.00 13.35
CA THR A 27 10.38 -15.64 12.56
C THR A 27 10.59 -16.17 11.14
N ASN A 28 10.35 -17.46 10.96
CA ASN A 28 10.44 -18.13 9.67
C ASN A 28 9.27 -17.69 8.78
N SER A 29 9.55 -16.76 7.87
CA SER A 29 8.84 -16.70 6.59
C SER A 29 9.88 -16.44 5.49
N VAL A 30 10.55 -17.53 5.07
CA VAL A 30 11.27 -17.57 3.80
C VAL A 30 10.22 -17.85 2.72
N PRO A 31 9.90 -16.91 1.82
CA PRO A 31 9.15 -17.25 0.63
C PRO A 31 10.08 -17.99 -0.33
N THR A 32 9.94 -19.32 -0.38
CA THR A 32 10.47 -20.13 -1.48
C THR A 32 9.85 -19.65 -2.79
N SER A 33 10.62 -18.88 -3.53
CA SER A 33 10.30 -18.42 -4.88
C SER A 33 10.53 -19.58 -5.86
N GLY A 34 9.51 -20.43 -5.96
CA GLY A 34 9.31 -21.30 -7.12
C GLY A 34 8.79 -20.46 -8.28
N SER A 35 9.70 -20.01 -9.14
CA SER A 35 9.35 -19.42 -10.43
C SER A 35 8.84 -20.48 -11.40
N SER A 36 7.51 -20.68 -11.45
CA SER A 36 6.77 -21.11 -12.66
C SER A 36 5.33 -21.42 -12.28
N PHE A 37 4.39 -20.47 -12.35
CA PHE A 37 2.98 -20.73 -12.63
C PHE A 37 2.19 -19.42 -12.71
N PHE A 38 1.98 -18.88 -13.92
CA PHE A 38 0.82 -18.08 -14.31
C PHE A 38 0.81 -17.99 -15.83
N GLN A 39 0.48 -19.10 -16.47
CA GLN A 39 -0.05 -19.16 -17.83
C GLN A 39 -1.12 -20.25 -17.81
N GLU A 40 -2.26 -19.97 -18.46
CA GLU A 40 -3.58 -20.66 -18.37
C GLU A 40 -4.45 -20.25 -17.17
N SER A 41 -5.74 -19.94 -17.31
CA SER A 41 -6.62 -19.89 -18.47
C SER A 41 -7.87 -19.07 -18.10
N ILE A 42 -8.10 -17.94 -18.77
CA ILE A 42 -9.40 -17.26 -18.72
C ILE A 42 -10.30 -18.00 -19.72
N ASN A 43 -10.98 -19.03 -19.25
CA ASN A 43 -12.17 -19.56 -19.89
C ASN A 43 -13.33 -19.34 -18.93
N ASN A 44 -14.01 -18.20 -19.08
CA ASN A 44 -15.38 -18.05 -18.61
C ASN A 44 -16.30 -17.90 -19.83
N PRO A 45 -17.40 -18.66 -19.90
CA PRO A 45 -18.27 -18.67 -21.04
C PRO A 45 -19.02 -17.34 -21.15
N SER A 46 -18.97 -16.77 -22.35
CA SER A 46 -19.77 -15.67 -22.83
C SER A 46 -21.26 -15.89 -22.51
N ARG A 47 -21.75 -15.25 -21.45
CA ARG A 47 -23.19 -15.06 -21.27
C ARG A 47 -23.60 -13.82 -22.04
N ASN A 48 -23.95 -14.09 -23.27
CA ASN A 48 -24.57 -13.19 -24.24
C ASN A 48 -25.86 -12.62 -23.64
N ASN A 49 -25.84 -11.36 -23.20
CA ASN A 49 -27.04 -10.56 -23.00
C ASN A 49 -26.93 -9.36 -23.92
N ASN A 50 -27.40 -9.57 -25.15
CA ASN A 50 -27.87 -8.50 -26.01
C ASN A 50 -28.89 -7.68 -25.23
N ASN A 51 -28.55 -6.42 -24.97
CA ASN A 51 -29.49 -5.30 -24.82
C ASN A 51 -28.71 -4.01 -25.07
N ASP A 52 -28.14 -3.92 -26.27
CA ASP A 52 -27.79 -2.64 -26.88
C ASP A 52 -29.09 -1.92 -27.23
N LEU A 53 -29.59 -1.11 -26.30
CA LEU A 53 -30.56 -0.07 -26.59
C LEU A 53 -29.79 1.23 -26.84
N SER A 54 -29.09 1.28 -27.99
CA SER A 54 -28.48 2.49 -28.50
C SER A 54 -29.58 3.47 -28.92
N PHE A 55 -29.90 4.41 -28.02
CA PHE A 55 -30.73 5.58 -28.34
C PHE A 55 -29.90 6.55 -29.18
N LEU A 56 -29.85 6.29 -30.49
CA LEU A 56 -29.37 7.22 -31.50
C LEU A 56 -30.33 8.41 -31.56
N LEU A 57 -29.91 9.54 -30.98
CA LEU A 57 -30.46 10.85 -31.34
C LEU A 57 -29.95 11.21 -32.74
N THR A 58 -30.61 10.69 -33.77
CA THR A 58 -30.56 11.26 -35.10
C THR A 58 -31.39 12.53 -35.10
N THR A 59 -30.73 13.67 -34.97
CA THR A 59 -31.27 14.98 -35.36
C THR A 59 -31.42 14.99 -36.89
N GLU A 60 -32.55 14.46 -37.37
CA GLU A 60 -33.01 14.68 -38.73
C GLU A 60 -33.61 16.07 -38.85
N TYR A 61 -32.97 16.84 -39.73
CA TYR A 61 -33.34 18.15 -40.20
C TYR A 61 -34.54 18.00 -41.14
N TYR A 62 -35.77 18.15 -40.61
CA TYR A 62 -36.97 18.23 -41.45
C TYR A 62 -37.22 19.68 -41.86
N ASP A 63 -36.88 19.94 -43.12
CA ASP A 63 -37.35 21.06 -43.92
C ASP A 63 -38.86 20.88 -44.16
N ASN A 64 -39.69 21.83 -43.73
CA ASN A 64 -41.13 21.80 -43.95
C ASN A 64 -41.67 23.22 -44.15
N ASP A 65 -41.27 23.80 -45.28
CA ASP A 65 -41.96 24.92 -45.90
C ASP A 65 -43.29 24.47 -46.52
N LYS A 66 -44.27 25.37 -46.45
CA LYS A 66 -45.65 25.33 -46.98
C LYS A 66 -46.69 24.62 -46.12
N TYR A 67 -47.46 25.41 -45.38
CA TYR A 67 -48.89 25.63 -45.70
C TYR A 67 -49.35 26.92 -45.03
N GLY A 68 -49.51 27.99 -45.82
CA GLY A 68 -50.30 29.14 -45.40
C GLY A 68 -51.76 28.74 -45.29
N LYS A 69 -52.33 28.82 -44.08
CA LYS A 69 -53.78 28.86 -43.86
C LYS A 69 -54.13 29.89 -42.80
N ALA A 70 -55.13 30.68 -43.15
CA ALA A 70 -55.61 31.87 -42.49
C ALA A 70 -55.88 31.67 -40.99
N VAL A 71 -55.29 32.56 -40.20
CA VAL A 71 -55.57 32.77 -38.78
C VAL A 71 -56.96 33.42 -38.67
N VAL A 72 -57.98 32.61 -38.37
CA VAL A 72 -59.28 33.12 -37.90
C VAL A 72 -59.19 33.30 -36.40
N ASN A 73 -59.20 34.56 -35.96
CA ASN A 73 -59.18 34.99 -34.57
C ASN A 73 -60.36 34.41 -33.77
N LYS A 74 -60.12 33.33 -33.01
CA LYS A 74 -60.98 32.84 -31.91
C LYS A 74 -60.32 33.07 -30.53
N HIS A 75 -59.52 34.12 -30.38
CA HIS A 75 -58.72 34.38 -29.17
C HIS A 75 -59.49 34.95 -27.96
N VAL A 76 -60.78 35.29 -28.09
CA VAL A 76 -61.48 36.04 -27.04
C VAL A 76 -62.21 35.13 -26.02
N PHE A 77 -62.41 33.84 -26.31
CA PHE A 77 -63.16 32.94 -25.41
C PHE A 77 -62.30 32.05 -24.51
N CYS A 78 -61.06 31.72 -24.90
CA CYS A 78 -60.18 30.85 -24.10
C CYS A 78 -59.59 31.54 -22.85
N TRP A 79 -59.38 32.86 -22.89
CA TRP A 79 -58.71 33.58 -21.78
C TRP A 79 -59.52 33.66 -20.48
N ARG A 80 -60.83 33.37 -20.51
CA ARG A 80 -61.69 33.37 -19.31
C ARG A 80 -61.79 32.00 -18.63
N ILE A 81 -61.47 30.91 -19.30
CA ILE A 81 -61.57 29.54 -18.74
C ILE A 81 -60.24 29.13 -18.07
N VAL A 82 -59.11 29.60 -18.59
CA VAL A 82 -57.77 29.26 -18.08
C VAL A 82 -57.56 29.60 -16.60
N PRO A 83 -57.98 30.78 -16.07
CA PRO A 83 -57.79 31.11 -14.66
C PRO A 83 -58.56 30.18 -13.71
N CYS A 84 -59.78 29.78 -14.11
CA CYS A 84 -60.60 28.85 -13.32
C CYS A 84 -59.99 27.45 -13.28
N LEU A 85 -59.40 26.97 -14.39
CA LEU A 85 -58.68 25.69 -14.42
C LEU A 85 -57.41 25.70 -13.57
N VAL A 86 -56.65 26.80 -13.58
CA VAL A 86 -55.43 26.95 -12.76
C VAL A 86 -55.76 26.94 -11.27
N ILE A 87 -56.82 27.63 -10.85
CA ILE A 87 -57.27 27.66 -9.45
C ILE A 87 -57.79 26.28 -9.00
N MET A 88 -58.47 25.54 -9.87
CA MET A 88 -58.92 24.17 -9.59
C MET A 88 -57.78 23.15 -9.50
N LEU A 89 -56.68 23.34 -10.25
CA LEU A 89 -55.53 22.41 -10.29
C LEU A 89 -54.45 22.72 -9.24
N LEU A 90 -54.38 23.96 -8.74
CA LEU A 90 -53.40 24.42 -7.75
C LEU A 90 -53.33 23.54 -6.48
N PRO A 91 -54.44 23.07 -5.89
CA PRO A 91 -54.40 22.17 -4.73
C PRO A 91 -53.90 20.75 -5.07
N TRP A 92 -53.98 20.35 -6.34
CA TRP A 92 -53.65 18.98 -6.77
C TRP A 92 -52.15 18.79 -7.02
N ILE A 93 -51.46 19.83 -7.47
CA ILE A 93 -50.01 19.82 -7.74
C ILE A 93 -49.17 19.42 -6.51
N PRO A 94 -49.32 20.02 -5.31
CA PRO A 94 -48.54 19.64 -4.14
C PRO A 94 -48.87 18.21 -3.64
N CYS A 95 -50.12 17.77 -3.80
CA CYS A 95 -50.53 16.39 -3.50
C CYS A 95 -49.86 15.37 -4.45
N GLN A 96 -49.67 15.72 -5.72
CA GLN A 96 -48.94 14.87 -6.67
C GLN A 96 -47.44 14.83 -6.38
N GLN A 97 -46.83 15.98 -6.08
CA GLN A 97 -45.41 16.04 -5.72
C GLN A 97 -45.10 15.22 -4.47
N THR A 98 -45.93 15.32 -3.43
CA THR A 98 -45.75 14.52 -2.19
C THR A 98 -45.91 13.03 -2.46
N ARG A 99 -46.87 12.60 -3.28
CA ARG A 99 -47.01 11.19 -3.69
C ARG A 99 -45.78 10.69 -4.44
N TRP A 100 -45.22 11.50 -5.33
CA TRP A 100 -44.00 11.14 -6.07
C TRP A 100 -42.77 11.05 -5.15
N GLN A 101 -42.63 11.97 -4.19
CA GLN A 101 -41.57 11.89 -3.17
C GLN A 101 -41.72 10.67 -2.25
N ILE A 102 -42.94 10.31 -1.87
CA ILE A 102 -43.18 9.11 -1.07
C ILE A 102 -42.86 7.86 -1.88
N ALA A 103 -43.23 7.80 -3.16
CA ALA A 103 -42.93 6.67 -4.04
C ALA A 103 -41.42 6.47 -4.23
N THR A 104 -40.67 7.56 -4.48
CA THR A 104 -39.21 7.51 -4.62
C THR A 104 -38.51 7.12 -3.31
N ARG A 105 -38.94 7.67 -2.17
CA ARG A 105 -38.41 7.25 -0.86
C ARG A 105 -38.71 5.79 -0.54
N LYS A 106 -39.91 5.29 -0.88
CA LYS A 106 -40.23 3.85 -0.72
C LYS A 106 -39.34 2.97 -1.58
N ALA A 107 -39.07 3.37 -2.83
CA ALA A 107 -38.17 2.64 -3.72
C ALA A 107 -36.74 2.58 -3.13
N ASN A 108 -36.22 3.70 -2.63
CA ASN A 108 -34.90 3.76 -2.00
C ASN A 108 -34.84 2.93 -0.69
N ILE A 109 -35.90 2.93 0.11
CA ILE A 109 -35.95 2.09 1.32
C ILE A 109 -35.97 0.60 0.93
N SER A 110 -36.72 0.21 -0.10
CA SER A 110 -36.73 -1.18 -0.56
C SER A 110 -35.39 -1.63 -1.14
N SER A 111 -34.67 -0.75 -1.84
CA SER A 111 -33.32 -1.09 -2.34
C SER A 111 -32.31 -1.23 -1.20
N LEU A 112 -32.37 -0.35 -0.19
CA LEU A 112 -31.53 -0.46 1.00
C LEU A 112 -31.81 -1.73 1.82
N ILE A 113 -33.08 -2.13 1.95
CA ILE A 113 -33.44 -3.40 2.60
C ILE A 113 -32.88 -4.59 1.82
N GLN A 114 -32.94 -4.54 0.48
CA GLN A 114 -32.39 -5.59 -0.36
C GLN A 114 -30.86 -5.67 -0.27
N GLU A 115 -30.18 -4.53 -0.20
CA GLU A 115 -28.73 -4.44 -0.02
C GLU A 115 -28.30 -4.97 1.36
N GLN A 116 -29.03 -4.62 2.43
CA GLN A 116 -28.80 -5.19 3.75
C GLN A 116 -28.96 -6.71 3.76
N LYS A 117 -29.95 -7.23 3.03
CA LYS A 117 -30.14 -8.68 2.91
C LYS A 117 -28.97 -9.35 2.18
N ASP A 118 -28.52 -8.79 1.06
CA ASP A 118 -27.37 -9.31 0.31
C ASP A 118 -26.08 -9.27 1.15
N LEU A 119 -25.88 -8.21 1.94
CA LEU A 119 -24.75 -8.12 2.86
C LEU A 119 -24.80 -9.18 3.98
N VAL A 120 -25.98 -9.47 4.53
CA VAL A 120 -26.15 -10.54 5.53
C VAL A 120 -25.86 -11.91 4.91
N ASP A 121 -26.39 -12.18 3.71
CA ASP A 121 -26.15 -13.45 3.01
C ASP A 121 -24.64 -13.65 2.72
N ARG A 122 -23.92 -12.60 2.31
CA ARG A 122 -22.45 -12.64 2.14
C ARG A 122 -21.69 -12.82 3.46
N LEU A 123 -22.21 -12.26 4.55
CA LEU A 123 -21.60 -12.40 5.88
C LEU A 123 -21.75 -13.85 6.39
N ASP A 124 -22.88 -14.48 6.12
CA ASP A 124 -23.10 -15.90 6.43
C ASP A 124 -22.20 -16.81 5.56
N GLU A 125 -22.05 -16.52 4.27
CA GLU A 125 -21.14 -17.25 3.37
C GLU A 125 -19.68 -17.14 3.82
N THR A 126 -19.21 -15.92 4.12
CA THR A 126 -17.84 -15.72 4.62
C THR A 126 -17.61 -16.38 5.98
N THR A 127 -18.62 -16.39 6.86
CA THR A 127 -18.55 -17.10 8.14
C THR A 127 -18.47 -18.61 7.95
N ALA A 128 -19.18 -19.17 6.96
CA ALA A 128 -19.07 -20.58 6.59
C ALA A 128 -17.67 -20.93 6.05
N ASN A 129 -17.12 -20.09 5.16
CA ASN A 129 -15.78 -20.26 4.60
C ASN A 129 -14.69 -20.18 5.69
N ILE A 130 -14.81 -19.26 6.66
CA ILE A 130 -13.88 -19.19 7.80
C ILE A 130 -13.93 -20.47 8.63
N LYS A 131 -15.12 -21.04 8.82
CA LYS A 131 -15.29 -22.28 9.57
C LYS A 131 -14.68 -23.49 8.85
N GLU A 132 -14.76 -23.52 7.53
CA GLU A 132 -14.12 -24.56 6.70
C GLU A 132 -12.60 -24.44 6.71
N LEU A 133 -12.06 -23.23 6.49
CA LEU A 133 -10.61 -22.96 6.57
C LEU A 133 -10.03 -23.31 7.95
N ARG A 134 -10.77 -23.03 9.04
CA ARG A 134 -10.34 -23.45 10.39
C ARG A 134 -10.25 -24.97 10.53
N LYS A 135 -11.15 -25.73 9.90
CA LYS A 135 -11.06 -27.19 9.89
C LYS A 135 -9.88 -27.67 9.06
N GLU A 136 -9.62 -27.06 7.90
CA GLU A 136 -8.45 -27.40 7.08
C GLU A 136 -7.14 -27.14 7.83
N ILE A 137 -7.02 -26.00 8.53
CA ILE A 137 -5.84 -25.71 9.38
C ILE A 137 -5.71 -26.73 10.50
N GLU A 138 -6.81 -27.17 11.12
CA GLU A 138 -6.76 -28.21 12.15
C GLU A 138 -6.30 -29.56 11.59
N ILE A 139 -6.77 -29.93 10.38
CA ILE A 139 -6.36 -31.15 9.69
C ILE A 139 -4.87 -31.07 9.32
N LEU A 140 -4.42 -29.97 8.69
CA LEU A 140 -3.00 -29.74 8.36
C LEU A 140 -2.10 -29.74 9.59
N SER A 141 -2.55 -29.15 10.70
CA SER A 141 -1.80 -29.17 11.95
C SER A 141 -1.69 -30.59 12.52
N LYS A 142 -2.74 -31.40 12.42
CA LYS A 142 -2.70 -32.82 12.81
C LYS A 142 -1.81 -33.62 11.87
N ASP A 143 -1.86 -33.38 10.57
CA ASP A 143 -1.03 -34.08 9.59
C ASP A 143 0.45 -33.74 9.76
N ASN A 144 0.80 -32.47 10.01
CA ASN A 144 2.17 -32.08 10.36
C ASN A 144 2.63 -32.74 11.66
N GLU A 145 1.80 -32.74 12.71
CA GLU A 145 2.12 -33.39 13.98
C GLU A 145 2.32 -34.91 13.80
N LEU A 146 1.45 -35.56 13.01
CA LEU A 146 1.58 -36.97 12.67
C LEU A 146 2.85 -37.24 11.85
N SER A 147 3.19 -36.36 10.91
CA SER A 147 4.43 -36.45 10.14
C SER A 147 5.66 -36.32 11.04
N PHE A 148 5.68 -35.35 11.97
CA PHE A 148 6.73 -35.23 12.98
C PHE A 148 6.82 -36.48 13.88
N GLN A 149 5.68 -37.05 14.28
CA GLN A 149 5.65 -38.27 15.08
C GLN A 149 6.10 -39.50 14.30
N GLU A 150 5.76 -39.62 13.01
CA GLU A 150 6.25 -40.69 12.13
C GLU A 150 7.75 -40.57 11.90
N ILE A 151 8.27 -39.37 11.67
CA ILE A 151 9.71 -39.11 11.59
C ILE A 151 10.39 -39.53 12.91
N HIS A 152 9.82 -39.17 14.06
CA HIS A 152 10.35 -39.56 15.37
C HIS A 152 10.27 -41.07 15.65
N ARG A 153 9.19 -41.74 15.23
CA ARG A 153 8.98 -43.17 15.45
C ARG A 153 9.87 -44.00 14.53
N ASN A 154 9.93 -43.65 13.25
CA ASN A 154 10.81 -44.30 12.27
C ASN A 154 12.28 -44.04 12.61
N GLY A 155 12.62 -42.85 13.14
CA GLY A 155 13.97 -42.54 13.62
C GLY A 155 14.41 -43.24 14.89
N ARG A 156 13.51 -43.96 15.57
CA ARG A 156 13.85 -44.78 16.72
C ARG A 156 14.10 -46.25 16.36
N GLU A 157 13.55 -46.74 15.24
CA GLU A 157 13.72 -48.13 14.76
C GLU A 157 14.87 -48.28 13.75
N ILE A 158 15.19 -47.22 13.01
CA ILE A 158 16.41 -47.13 12.21
C ILE A 158 17.45 -46.45 13.10
N GLY A 159 18.48 -47.17 13.58
CA GLY A 159 19.53 -46.59 14.41
C GLY A 159 20.19 -45.37 13.73
N MET A 160 19.71 -44.18 14.05
CA MET A 160 20.03 -42.89 13.44
C MET A 160 21.35 -42.31 13.97
N ASP A 161 22.47 -43.02 13.80
CA ASP A 161 23.77 -42.34 13.74
C ASP A 161 24.01 -41.74 12.34
N MET A 162 23.36 -42.29 11.30
CA MET A 162 23.53 -41.88 9.89
C MET A 162 22.73 -40.63 9.47
N GLU A 163 21.66 -40.28 10.18
CA GLU A 163 20.90 -39.05 9.91
C GLU A 163 21.49 -37.81 10.59
N SER A 164 22.19 -38.00 11.71
CA SER A 164 22.87 -36.89 12.39
C SER A 164 23.90 -36.20 11.48
N GLU A 165 24.65 -36.98 10.69
CA GLU A 165 25.64 -36.45 9.75
C GLU A 165 25.00 -35.71 8.56
N GLN A 166 23.86 -36.20 8.05
CA GLN A 166 23.16 -35.54 6.94
C GLN A 166 22.50 -34.23 7.38
N TYR A 167 21.82 -34.20 8.53
CA TYR A 167 21.28 -32.95 9.08
C TYR A 167 22.38 -31.97 9.44
N ALA A 168 23.47 -32.42 10.06
CA ALA A 168 24.61 -31.56 10.34
C ALA A 168 25.25 -30.99 9.06
N ALA A 169 25.27 -31.76 7.97
CA ALA A 169 25.73 -31.27 6.67
C ALA A 169 24.78 -30.22 6.08
N ILE A 170 23.47 -30.43 6.17
CA ILE A 170 22.44 -29.48 5.70
C ILE A 170 22.48 -28.19 6.52
N GLU A 171 22.54 -28.28 7.85
CA GLU A 171 22.64 -27.12 8.74
C GLU A 171 23.90 -26.31 8.44
N LYS A 172 25.05 -26.99 8.25
CA LYS A 172 26.30 -26.34 7.86
C LYS A 172 26.22 -25.68 6.48
N GLU A 173 25.51 -26.27 5.53
CA GLU A 173 25.27 -25.67 4.21
C GLU A 173 24.37 -24.43 4.32
N GLU A 174 23.30 -24.51 5.12
CA GLU A 174 22.40 -23.38 5.40
C GLU A 174 23.16 -22.21 6.03
N GLU A 175 23.96 -22.47 7.07
CA GLU A 175 24.82 -21.46 7.70
C GLU A 175 25.79 -20.81 6.70
N ALA A 176 26.38 -21.61 5.81
CA ALA A 176 27.28 -21.11 4.77
C ALA A 176 26.54 -20.21 3.75
N LEU A 177 25.29 -20.54 3.41
CA LEU A 177 24.45 -19.73 2.53
C LEU A 177 24.03 -18.42 3.20
N VAL A 178 23.62 -18.46 4.46
CA VAL A 178 23.28 -17.26 5.25
C VAL A 178 24.47 -16.32 5.35
N ALA A 179 25.66 -16.84 5.69
CA ALA A 179 26.89 -16.05 5.75
C ALA A 179 27.24 -15.43 4.38
N ARG A 180 26.95 -16.13 3.28
CA ARG A 180 27.15 -15.61 1.92
C ARG A 180 26.15 -14.49 1.59
N ILE A 181 24.90 -14.60 2.01
CA ILE A 181 23.87 -13.56 1.85
C ILE A 181 24.28 -12.32 2.62
N GLU A 182 24.64 -12.43 3.91
CA GLU A 182 25.10 -11.29 4.72
C GLU A 182 26.30 -10.59 4.09
N LYS A 183 27.26 -11.35 3.54
CA LYS A 183 28.41 -10.80 2.85
C LYS A 183 28.01 -10.02 1.59
N LEU A 184 27.01 -10.52 0.86
CA LEU A 184 26.48 -9.85 -0.33
C LEU A 184 25.73 -8.57 0.04
N GLU A 185 24.89 -8.60 1.08
CA GLU A 185 24.17 -7.43 1.59
C GLU A 185 25.14 -6.33 2.02
N LYS A 186 26.14 -6.66 2.84
CA LYS A 186 27.20 -5.70 3.26
C LYS A 186 27.95 -5.12 2.07
N ALA A 187 28.22 -5.93 1.04
CA ALA A 187 28.86 -5.44 -0.18
C ALA A 187 27.96 -4.48 -0.97
N ILE A 188 26.66 -4.76 -1.05
CA ILE A 188 25.67 -3.88 -1.67
C ILE A 188 25.57 -2.56 -0.90
N GLN A 189 25.42 -2.60 0.43
CA GLN A 189 25.35 -1.42 1.29
C GLN A 189 26.58 -0.53 1.12
N LYS A 190 27.79 -1.09 1.20
CA LYS A 190 29.05 -0.36 1.01
C LYS A 190 29.16 0.27 -0.38
N ASN A 191 28.73 -0.44 -1.42
CA ASN A 191 28.72 0.10 -2.78
C ASN A 191 27.68 1.21 -2.96
N SER A 192 26.52 1.09 -2.31
CA SER A 192 25.47 2.12 -2.32
C SER A 192 25.92 3.37 -1.56
N GLU A 193 26.53 3.23 -0.39
CA GLU A 193 27.11 4.35 0.37
C GLU A 193 28.17 5.09 -0.46
N LYS A 194 29.09 4.35 -1.10
CA LYS A 194 30.10 4.93 -1.97
C LYS A 194 29.47 5.74 -3.12
N ARG A 195 28.47 5.19 -3.82
CA ARG A 195 27.77 5.90 -4.90
C ARG A 195 27.06 7.15 -4.42
N LEU A 196 26.40 7.07 -3.26
CA LEU A 196 25.73 8.21 -2.64
C LEU A 196 26.72 9.34 -2.36
N ASN A 197 27.85 9.01 -1.73
CA ASN A 197 28.90 9.98 -1.39
C ASN A 197 29.56 10.59 -2.63
N GLU A 198 29.84 9.78 -3.66
CA GLU A 198 30.41 10.25 -4.93
C GLU A 198 29.48 11.20 -5.68
N ARG A 199 28.16 10.98 -5.58
CA ARG A 199 27.17 11.69 -6.41
C ARG A 199 26.56 12.90 -5.72
N TYR A 200 26.18 12.77 -4.46
CA TYR A 200 25.41 13.77 -3.71
C TYR A 200 26.24 14.44 -2.61
N GLY A 201 27.46 13.96 -2.35
CA GLY A 201 28.31 14.47 -1.27
C GLY A 201 27.93 13.89 0.09
N SER A 202 28.10 14.68 1.14
CA SER A 202 27.85 14.20 2.51
C SER A 202 26.36 14.20 2.86
N SER A 203 25.90 13.08 3.41
CA SER A 203 24.58 12.88 4.03
C SER A 203 24.38 13.78 5.28
N PRO A 204 23.13 14.12 5.68
CA PRO A 204 21.84 13.74 5.11
C PRO A 204 21.49 14.46 3.80
N TYR A 205 20.75 13.77 2.93
CA TYR A 205 20.23 14.33 1.68
C TYR A 205 18.80 14.84 1.87
N ARG A 206 18.47 15.94 1.22
CA ARG A 206 17.12 16.54 1.25
C ARG A 206 16.49 16.47 -0.13
N VAL A 207 15.25 16.00 -0.20
CA VAL A 207 14.48 15.89 -1.44
C VAL A 207 13.25 16.77 -1.34
N LYS A 208 13.17 17.79 -2.18
CA LYS A 208 12.00 18.66 -2.31
C LYS A 208 10.99 18.00 -3.23
N VAL A 209 9.79 17.78 -2.73
CA VAL A 209 8.67 17.22 -3.49
C VAL A 209 7.68 18.33 -3.76
N GLN A 210 7.54 18.72 -5.03
CA GLN A 210 6.52 19.67 -5.46
C GLN A 210 5.25 18.91 -5.78
N VAL A 211 4.13 19.35 -5.20
CA VAL A 211 2.83 18.70 -5.33
C VAL A 211 1.77 19.70 -5.79
N ARG A 212 0.80 19.21 -6.55
CA ARG A 212 -0.38 19.94 -7.00
C ARG A 212 -1.63 19.23 -6.51
N ASP A 213 -2.55 19.99 -5.93
CA ASP A 213 -3.87 19.49 -5.57
C ASP A 213 -4.83 19.44 -6.80
N HIS A 214 -6.06 19.01 -6.57
CA HIS A 214 -7.10 18.99 -7.61
C HIS A 214 -7.57 20.40 -8.02
N THR A 215 -7.32 21.44 -7.21
CA THR A 215 -7.66 22.83 -7.53
C THR A 215 -6.61 23.51 -8.40
N GLY A 216 -5.43 22.88 -8.54
CA GLY A 216 -4.27 23.43 -9.23
C GLY A 216 -3.36 24.25 -8.31
N HIS A 217 -3.67 24.35 -7.01
CA HIS A 217 -2.78 24.95 -6.03
C HIS A 217 -1.51 24.11 -5.88
N ARG A 218 -0.37 24.81 -5.92
CA ARG A 218 0.95 24.19 -5.83
C ARG A 218 1.50 24.37 -4.42
N SER A 219 1.93 23.28 -3.84
CA SER A 219 2.59 23.23 -2.53
C SER A 219 3.85 22.38 -2.62
N PHE A 220 4.65 22.36 -1.56
CA PHE A 220 5.81 21.48 -1.49
C PHE A 220 6.02 20.97 -0.06
N PHE A 221 6.72 19.84 0.04
CA PHE A 221 7.26 19.35 1.29
C PHE A 221 8.69 18.84 1.05
N VAL A 222 9.48 18.71 2.12
CA VAL A 222 10.88 18.29 2.03
C VAL A 222 11.07 17.02 2.84
N ILE A 223 11.59 15.98 2.20
CA ILE A 223 12.00 14.73 2.82
C ILE A 223 13.49 14.82 3.14
N GLU A 224 13.86 14.68 4.41
CA GLU A 224 15.24 14.45 4.83
C GLU A 224 15.48 12.93 4.92
N THR A 225 16.50 12.44 4.24
CA THR A 225 16.88 11.02 4.24
C THR A 225 17.63 10.65 5.53
N ALA A 226 17.68 9.35 5.84
CA ALA A 226 18.52 8.81 6.90
C ALA A 226 20.01 9.11 6.66
N LEU A 227 20.85 8.78 7.65
CA LEU A 227 22.29 8.86 7.45
C LEU A 227 22.75 7.77 6.46
N SER A 228 23.72 8.11 5.60
CA SER A 228 24.24 7.18 4.58
C SER A 228 24.86 5.91 5.17
N MET A 229 25.26 5.95 6.44
CA MET A 229 25.80 4.79 7.17
C MET A 229 24.72 3.88 7.77
N GLU A 230 23.48 4.36 7.91
CA GLU A 230 22.39 3.59 8.52
C GLU A 230 21.62 2.80 7.46
N MET A 231 21.24 3.46 6.36
CA MET A 231 20.42 2.83 5.31
C MET A 231 20.86 3.19 3.87
N PRO A 232 22.12 2.93 3.51
CA PRO A 232 22.66 3.31 2.20
C PRO A 232 21.92 2.69 1.02
N HIS A 233 21.45 1.45 1.15
CA HIS A 233 20.83 0.73 0.02
C HIS A 233 19.43 1.26 -0.29
N ALA A 234 18.59 1.44 0.72
CA ALA A 234 17.25 2.01 0.55
C ALA A 234 17.33 3.47 0.05
N MET A 235 18.25 4.26 0.59
CA MET A 235 18.48 5.65 0.16
C MET A 235 18.97 5.74 -1.30
N ASP A 236 19.96 4.94 -1.70
CA ASP A 236 20.44 4.90 -3.09
C ASP A 236 19.31 4.50 -4.04
N HIS A 237 18.50 3.51 -3.65
CA HIS A 237 17.35 3.09 -4.45
C HIS A 237 16.35 4.23 -4.65
N PHE A 238 15.96 4.92 -3.57
CA PHE A 238 15.05 6.06 -3.62
C PHE A 238 15.59 7.21 -4.48
N LEU A 239 16.83 7.64 -4.24
CA LEU A 239 17.44 8.77 -4.94
C LEU A 239 17.66 8.49 -6.44
N ARG A 240 17.90 7.24 -6.82
CA ARG A 240 17.92 6.83 -8.24
C ARG A 240 16.56 6.94 -8.92
N MET A 241 15.46 6.72 -8.18
CA MET A 241 14.11 6.94 -8.72
C MET A 241 13.80 8.43 -8.89
N VAL A 242 14.20 9.26 -7.93
CA VAL A 242 14.09 10.71 -7.98
C VAL A 242 14.86 11.27 -9.18
N GLU A 243 16.13 10.89 -9.32
CA GLU A 243 16.97 11.36 -10.43
C GLU A 243 16.41 11.01 -11.81
N LYS A 244 15.88 9.79 -11.97
CA LYS A 244 15.27 9.34 -13.22
C LYS A 244 13.88 9.92 -13.45
N LYS A 245 13.39 10.81 -12.57
CA LYS A 245 12.07 11.44 -12.67
C LYS A 245 10.94 10.41 -12.84
N LEU A 246 11.05 9.30 -12.10
CA LEU A 246 10.06 8.22 -12.18
C LEU A 246 8.76 8.60 -11.46
N TRP A 247 8.83 9.51 -10.49
CA TRP A 247 7.70 9.99 -9.71
C TRP A 247 6.97 11.20 -10.29
N ASP A 248 7.56 11.88 -11.28
CA ASP A 248 6.96 13.05 -11.92
C ASP A 248 5.66 12.66 -12.64
N GLY A 249 4.56 13.32 -12.26
CA GLY A 249 3.21 13.09 -12.75
C GLY A 249 2.43 11.98 -12.04
N LEU A 250 3.02 11.33 -11.03
CA LEU A 250 2.33 10.29 -10.25
C LEU A 250 1.55 10.87 -9.07
N THR A 251 0.73 10.07 -8.41
CA THR A 251 -0.13 10.52 -7.31
C THR A 251 0.31 10.01 -5.94
N LEU A 252 0.18 10.88 -4.95
CA LEU A 252 0.07 10.53 -3.54
C LEU A 252 -1.41 10.35 -3.23
N VAL A 253 -1.77 9.23 -2.62
CA VAL A 253 -3.15 8.87 -2.29
C VAL A 253 -3.27 8.71 -0.78
N HIS A 254 -4.22 9.41 -0.19
CA HIS A 254 -4.64 9.23 1.19
C HIS A 254 -6.07 8.69 1.21
N GLU A 255 -6.28 7.58 1.91
CA GLU A 255 -7.60 6.99 2.10
C GLU A 255 -8.19 7.48 3.42
N VAL A 256 -9.48 7.84 3.42
CA VAL A 256 -10.15 8.36 4.60
C VAL A 256 -10.12 7.30 5.71
N GLY A 257 -9.55 7.66 6.87
CA GLY A 257 -9.34 6.75 8.00
C GLY A 257 -8.02 5.99 7.96
N SER A 258 -7.28 6.03 6.85
CA SER A 258 -5.91 5.50 6.78
C SER A 258 -4.94 6.41 7.54
N LYS A 259 -3.99 5.76 8.22
CA LYS A 259 -2.86 6.38 8.90
C LYS A 259 -1.66 6.60 7.99
N LEU A 260 -1.77 6.25 6.70
CA LEU A 260 -0.68 6.29 5.73
C LEU A 260 -1.08 7.11 4.50
N ILE A 261 -0.15 7.89 3.96
CA ILE A 261 -0.23 8.46 2.61
C ILE A 261 0.61 7.58 1.70
N MET A 262 0.02 6.96 0.69
CA MET A 262 0.73 6.05 -0.21
C MET A 262 1.12 6.75 -1.51
N ALA A 263 2.37 6.58 -1.94
CA ALA A 263 2.85 6.92 -3.26
C ALA A 263 2.86 5.65 -4.12
N THR A 264 1.94 5.57 -5.07
CA THR A 264 1.81 4.44 -6.00
C THR A 264 2.07 4.91 -7.43
N PRO A 265 2.58 4.05 -8.33
CA PRO A 265 2.74 4.33 -9.75
C PRO A 265 1.39 4.33 -10.47
N THR A 266 0.56 5.27 -10.04
CA THR A 266 -0.78 5.57 -10.53
C THR A 266 -0.84 7.06 -10.83
N THR A 267 -1.63 7.41 -11.83
CA THR A 267 -1.98 8.81 -12.13
C THR A 267 -3.41 9.07 -11.68
N MET A 268 -3.84 10.34 -11.73
CA MET A 268 -5.26 10.67 -11.54
C MET A 268 -6.16 10.04 -12.63
N ASP A 269 -5.65 9.92 -13.86
CA ASP A 269 -6.40 9.29 -14.96
C ASP A 269 -6.25 7.76 -14.90
N ASP A 270 -7.31 7.06 -14.48
CA ASP A 270 -7.24 5.62 -14.18
C ASP A 270 -6.85 4.74 -15.41
N ASN A 271 -7.05 5.26 -16.62
CA ASN A 271 -6.65 4.61 -17.87
C ASN A 271 -5.13 4.52 -18.09
N SER A 272 -4.34 5.19 -17.26
CA SER A 272 -2.91 5.41 -17.52
C SER A 272 -1.98 4.53 -16.67
N ARG A 273 -2.53 3.60 -15.86
CA ARG A 273 -1.75 2.67 -15.01
C ARG A 273 -0.67 1.89 -15.78
N SER A 274 -0.86 1.62 -17.07
CA SER A 274 0.09 0.81 -17.85
C SER A 274 1.43 1.51 -18.10
N TRP A 275 1.46 2.83 -18.30
CA TRP A 275 2.72 3.52 -18.59
C TRP A 275 3.50 3.86 -17.32
N ALA A 276 2.80 4.21 -16.25
CA ALA A 276 3.42 4.59 -14.97
C ALA A 276 4.27 3.43 -14.41
N GLY A 277 3.69 2.23 -14.29
CA GLY A 277 4.42 1.04 -13.84
C GLY A 277 5.55 0.64 -14.79
N LYS A 278 5.33 0.76 -16.12
CA LYS A 278 6.33 0.39 -17.13
C LYS A 278 7.64 1.18 -17.00
N ARG A 279 7.60 2.48 -16.63
CA ARG A 279 8.82 3.28 -16.46
C ARG A 279 9.73 2.76 -15.33
N PHE A 280 9.18 2.21 -14.25
CA PHE A 280 9.96 1.59 -13.18
C PHE A 280 10.59 0.26 -13.64
N VAL A 281 9.84 -0.53 -14.43
CA VAL A 281 10.34 -1.77 -15.06
C VAL A 281 11.48 -1.46 -16.02
N ASP A 282 11.29 -0.50 -16.93
CA ASP A 282 12.30 -0.08 -17.91
C ASP A 282 13.55 0.48 -17.22
N ALA A 283 13.38 1.18 -16.09
CA ALA A 283 14.47 1.69 -15.27
C ALA A 283 15.18 0.64 -14.40
N LYS A 284 14.64 -0.59 -14.32
CA LYS A 284 15.06 -1.66 -13.41
C LYS A 284 15.07 -1.22 -11.94
N LEU A 285 14.06 -0.46 -11.54
CA LEU A 285 13.86 0.06 -10.18
C LEU A 285 12.46 -0.29 -9.68
N THR A 286 12.06 -1.56 -9.81
CA THR A 286 10.77 -2.05 -9.33
C THR A 286 10.82 -2.55 -7.89
N HIS A 287 11.97 -3.01 -7.41
CA HIS A 287 12.15 -3.50 -6.05
C HIS A 287 13.59 -3.33 -5.61
N MET A 288 13.78 -3.24 -4.30
CA MET A 288 15.09 -3.32 -3.66
C MET A 288 15.63 -4.76 -3.68
N ALA A 289 16.95 -4.91 -3.57
CA ALA A 289 17.58 -6.23 -3.46
C ALA A 289 17.20 -6.99 -2.16
N PHE A 290 17.07 -6.27 -1.05
CA PHE A 290 16.63 -6.75 0.26
C PHE A 290 16.04 -5.58 1.04
N ASN A 291 15.31 -5.88 2.12
CA ASN A 291 14.82 -4.87 3.04
C ASN A 291 15.93 -4.50 4.02
N GLU A 292 16.31 -3.24 4.02
CA GLU A 292 17.28 -2.67 4.94
C GLU A 292 16.55 -2.07 6.15
N TYR A 293 17.07 -2.32 7.34
CA TYR A 293 16.48 -1.86 8.59
C TYR A 293 17.58 -1.30 9.50
N SER A 294 17.23 -0.26 10.26
CA SER A 294 18.11 0.35 11.27
C SER A 294 17.38 0.44 12.60
N HIS A 295 18.01 -0.01 13.69
CA HIS A 295 17.46 0.14 15.03
C HIS A 295 17.47 1.59 15.54
N THR A 296 18.31 2.45 14.95
CA THR A 296 18.49 3.85 15.38
C THR A 296 17.66 4.84 14.56
N PHE A 297 17.07 4.40 13.44
CA PHE A 297 16.31 5.24 12.53
C PHE A 297 14.93 4.63 12.17
N PRO A 298 13.83 5.41 12.19
CA PRO A 298 13.76 6.82 12.60
C PRO A 298 13.94 6.95 14.11
N SER A 299 14.46 8.10 14.56
CA SER A 299 14.51 8.41 16.00
C SER A 299 13.10 8.24 16.61
N PRO A 300 12.96 7.76 17.86
CA PRO A 300 11.65 7.59 18.50
C PRO A 300 10.76 8.84 18.45
N HIS A 301 11.36 10.03 18.42
CA HIS A 301 10.65 11.32 18.33
C HIS A 301 10.25 11.73 16.90
N HIS A 302 10.65 10.98 15.87
CA HIS A 302 10.44 11.25 14.44
C HIS A 302 9.72 10.10 13.72
N ARG A 303 8.94 9.29 14.44
CA ARG A 303 8.15 8.18 13.85
C ARG A 303 7.03 8.67 12.95
N LYS A 304 6.34 9.75 13.33
CA LYS A 304 5.37 10.41 12.47
C LYS A 304 6.06 11.17 11.34
N PHE A 305 5.45 11.08 10.17
CA PHE A 305 5.98 11.55 8.90
C PHE A 305 7.26 10.83 8.44
N SER A 306 7.52 9.63 8.95
CA SER A 306 8.54 8.76 8.38
C SER A 306 8.15 8.30 6.98
N VAL A 307 9.13 8.10 6.11
CA VAL A 307 8.98 7.64 4.74
C VAL A 307 9.62 6.27 4.60
N ALA A 308 8.84 5.29 4.14
CA ALA A 308 9.29 3.92 4.01
C ALA A 308 8.80 3.25 2.73
N PHE A 309 9.53 2.26 2.24
CA PHE A 309 9.07 1.42 1.14
C PHE A 309 8.02 0.43 1.63
N SER A 310 6.94 0.26 0.85
CA SER A 310 5.95 -0.78 1.13
C SER A 310 6.36 -2.11 0.48
N GLY A 311 6.03 -3.22 1.14
CA GLY A 311 6.15 -4.58 0.58
C GLY A 311 7.48 -5.30 0.85
N ARG A 312 7.58 -6.55 0.38
CA ARG A 312 8.77 -7.42 0.52
C ARG A 312 9.03 -8.18 -0.78
N PRO A 313 10.18 -7.98 -1.45
CA PRO A 313 11.15 -6.90 -1.22
C PRO A 313 10.53 -5.52 -1.50
N GLY A 314 10.90 -4.49 -0.74
CA GLY A 314 10.26 -3.17 -0.82
C GLY A 314 10.44 -2.47 -2.17
N GLY A 315 9.48 -1.62 -2.54
CA GLY A 315 9.46 -0.84 -3.78
C GLY A 315 8.45 -1.33 -4.84
N PRO A 316 8.16 -0.53 -5.89
CA PRO A 316 8.58 0.86 -6.04
C PRO A 316 7.77 1.79 -5.11
N ASN A 317 6.62 1.31 -4.65
CA ASN A 317 5.71 2.04 -3.78
C ASN A 317 6.41 2.42 -2.46
N PHE A 318 6.17 3.65 -2.03
CA PHE A 318 6.55 4.12 -0.70
C PHE A 318 5.35 4.78 -0.04
N TYR A 319 5.40 4.95 1.28
CA TYR A 319 4.34 5.63 2.01
C TYR A 319 4.94 6.59 3.03
N ILE A 320 4.11 7.53 3.49
CA ILE A 320 4.40 8.47 4.56
C ILE A 320 3.49 8.12 5.73
N ASN A 321 4.09 7.79 6.87
CA ASN A 321 3.38 7.48 8.09
C ASN A 321 2.80 8.76 8.72
N LEU A 322 1.55 8.73 9.18
CA LEU A 322 0.89 9.87 9.83
C LEU A 322 0.65 9.64 11.32
N ASP A 323 0.99 8.46 11.84
CA ASP A 323 0.77 8.07 13.22
C ASP A 323 2.10 7.95 13.99
N ASP A 324 2.10 8.35 15.25
CA ASP A 324 3.26 8.22 16.14
C ASP A 324 3.35 6.80 16.75
N GLU A 325 2.23 6.08 16.82
CA GLU A 325 2.09 4.80 17.54
C GLU A 325 2.29 3.55 16.66
N SER A 326 2.67 3.68 15.39
CA SER A 326 2.80 2.54 14.47
C SER A 326 4.10 1.74 14.70
N GLU A 327 4.20 1.11 15.86
CA GLU A 327 5.35 0.27 16.24
C GLU A 327 5.60 -0.86 15.22
N PHE A 328 4.53 -1.41 14.63
CA PHE A 328 4.60 -2.50 13.65
C PHE A 328 5.13 -2.11 12.27
N ALA A 329 5.01 -0.85 11.86
CA ALA A 329 5.44 -0.44 10.52
C ALA A 329 6.97 -0.42 10.39
N HIS A 330 7.68 -0.15 11.48
CA HIS A 330 9.12 0.09 11.44
C HIS A 330 9.98 -1.17 11.47
N GLU A 331 9.54 -2.26 12.10
CA GLU A 331 10.36 -3.47 12.25
C GLU A 331 10.54 -4.27 10.95
N HIS A 332 9.75 -3.95 9.93
CA HIS A 332 9.52 -4.81 8.79
C HIS A 332 9.69 -4.13 7.44
N GLU A 333 9.82 -2.80 7.45
CA GLU A 333 9.86 -1.96 6.27
C GLU A 333 11.06 -1.03 6.31
N SER A 334 11.65 -0.77 5.13
CA SER A 334 12.83 0.08 5.02
C SER A 334 12.43 1.54 5.11
N THR A 335 12.51 2.10 6.32
CA THR A 335 12.25 3.51 6.60
C THR A 335 13.47 4.37 6.27
N PHE A 336 13.49 5.04 5.13
CA PHE A 336 14.71 5.71 4.61
C PHE A 336 14.71 7.24 4.75
N GLY A 337 13.64 7.84 5.26
CA GLY A 337 13.55 9.30 5.43
C GLY A 337 12.44 9.75 6.35
N VAL A 338 12.39 11.06 6.59
CA VAL A 338 11.37 11.75 7.39
C VAL A 338 11.01 13.07 6.71
N VAL A 339 9.73 13.46 6.73
CA VAL A 339 9.31 14.78 6.23
C VAL A 339 9.72 15.86 7.24
N LEU A 340 10.63 16.73 6.82
CA LEU A 340 11.16 17.83 7.62
C LEU A 340 10.28 19.09 7.50
N GLU A 341 9.94 19.49 6.28
CA GLU A 341 9.15 20.69 5.96
C GLU A 341 7.87 20.32 5.20
N GLY A 342 6.83 21.16 5.27
CA GLY A 342 5.58 20.95 4.54
C GLY A 342 4.67 19.87 5.16
N ARG A 343 4.77 19.64 6.47
CA ARG A 343 3.89 18.71 7.21
C ARG A 343 2.43 19.15 7.20
N ASP A 344 2.19 20.45 7.18
CA ASP A 344 0.88 21.08 7.02
C ASP A 344 0.24 20.72 5.66
N VAL A 345 1.01 20.61 4.59
CA VAL A 345 0.52 20.17 3.27
C VAL A 345 -0.04 18.75 3.35
N LEU A 346 0.66 17.85 4.04
CA LEU A 346 0.23 16.47 4.24
C LEU A 346 -0.98 16.38 5.19
N GLN A 347 -1.02 17.20 6.24
CA GLN A 347 -2.18 17.27 7.14
C GLN A 347 -3.41 17.84 6.42
N ASN A 348 -3.24 18.86 5.58
CA ASN A 348 -4.31 19.41 4.77
C ASN A 348 -4.88 18.37 3.80
N LEU A 349 -4.03 17.49 3.24
CA LEU A 349 -4.49 16.35 2.44
C LEU A 349 -5.40 15.41 3.24
N MET A 350 -5.10 15.18 4.53
CA MET A 350 -5.96 14.37 5.41
C MET A 350 -7.27 15.05 5.76
N LEU A 351 -7.24 16.39 5.93
CA LEU A 351 -8.41 17.19 6.32
C LEU A 351 -9.33 17.50 5.15
N GLN A 352 -8.85 17.40 3.92
CA GLN A 352 -9.67 17.50 2.71
C GLN A 352 -10.71 16.37 2.71
N LYS A 353 -11.85 16.64 3.32
CA LYS A 353 -13.08 15.89 3.07
C LYS A 353 -13.47 16.20 1.63
N SER A 354 -13.38 15.20 0.77
CA SER A 354 -13.98 15.32 -0.55
C SER A 354 -15.49 15.51 -0.36
N ASP A 355 -16.03 16.63 -0.84
CA ASP A 355 -17.48 16.90 -0.85
C ASP A 355 -18.23 15.93 -1.78
N ARG A 356 -17.50 15.22 -2.65
CA ARG A 356 -18.00 14.07 -3.40
C ARG A 356 -17.74 12.81 -2.58
N TYR A 357 -18.64 11.84 -2.65
CA TYR A 357 -18.59 10.50 -2.03
C TYR A 357 -17.29 9.67 -2.28
N GLU A 358 -16.23 10.26 -2.81
CA GLU A 358 -14.91 9.67 -2.95
C GLU A 358 -14.21 9.57 -1.58
N SER A 359 -13.89 8.34 -1.20
CA SER A 359 -13.21 8.00 0.05
C SER A 359 -11.71 8.29 0.05
N LYS A 360 -11.19 9.04 -0.93
CA LYS A 360 -9.76 9.22 -1.17
C LYS A 360 -9.44 10.66 -1.53
N SER A 361 -8.41 11.22 -0.92
CA SER A 361 -7.81 12.48 -1.33
C SER A 361 -6.48 12.22 -2.04
N MET A 362 -6.16 13.05 -3.04
CA MET A 362 -5.01 12.83 -3.91
C MET A 362 -4.22 14.11 -4.17
N LEU A 363 -2.90 13.99 -4.18
CA LEU A 363 -1.98 15.04 -4.68
C LEU A 363 -1.21 14.49 -5.88
N THR A 364 -1.02 15.30 -6.91
CA THR A 364 -0.14 14.96 -8.03
C THR A 364 1.27 15.47 -7.75
N ILE A 365 2.26 14.60 -7.86
CA ILE A 365 3.68 14.94 -7.74
C ILE A 365 4.10 15.63 -9.04
N GLU A 366 4.37 16.92 -9.00
CA GLU A 366 4.84 17.67 -10.17
C GLU A 366 6.30 17.36 -10.48
N SER A 367 7.13 17.35 -9.44
CA SER A 367 8.56 17.08 -9.54
C SER A 367 9.14 16.66 -8.19
N MET A 368 10.21 15.86 -8.25
CA MET A 368 11.09 15.61 -7.11
C MET A 368 12.51 16.04 -7.44
N GLU A 369 13.12 16.85 -6.57
CA GLU A 369 14.46 17.38 -6.78
C GLU A 369 15.30 17.18 -5.52
N VAL A 370 16.52 16.65 -5.70
CA VAL A 370 17.51 16.57 -4.62
C VAL A 370 18.07 17.97 -4.42
N LEU A 371 17.90 18.52 -3.22
CA LEU A 371 18.46 19.81 -2.86
C LEU A 371 19.97 19.66 -2.68
N GLU A 372 20.74 20.51 -3.36
CA GLU A 372 22.16 20.60 -3.09
C GLU A 372 22.35 21.11 -1.67
N ASN A 373 23.03 20.31 -0.84
CA ASN A 373 23.53 20.81 0.44
C ASN A 373 24.46 21.97 0.07
N SER A 374 24.01 23.20 0.34
CA SER A 374 24.84 24.39 0.17
C SER A 374 26.14 24.07 0.88
N LYS A 375 27.22 23.84 0.11
CA LYS A 375 28.52 23.57 0.71
C LYS A 375 28.73 24.73 1.65
N SER A 376 28.65 24.47 2.95
CA SER A 376 29.08 25.41 3.95
C SER A 376 30.54 25.63 3.62
N GLU A 377 30.81 26.73 2.90
CA GLU A 377 32.16 27.22 2.68
C GLU A 377 32.76 27.35 4.07
N SER A 378 33.53 26.34 4.45
CA SER A 378 34.09 26.14 5.79
C SER A 378 35.59 26.34 5.72
#